data_AF-A0A505HTG5-F1
#
_entry.id   AF-A0A505HTG5-F1
#
_cell.length_a   1.000
_cell.length_b   1.000
_cell.length_c   1.000
_cell.angle_alpha   90.00
_cell.angle_beta   90.00
_cell.angle_gamma   90.00
#
_symmetry.space_group_name_H-M   'P 1'
#
loop_
_entity.id
_entity.type
_entity.pdbx_description
1 polymer ?
#
loop_
_entity_poly.entity_id
_entity_poly.type
_entity_poly.pdbx_seq_one_letter_code
_entity_poly.pdbx_strand_id
1 'polypeptide(L)'
;MNFTIVNGQIYTPGLAIIDAPQPYTPLGGDTLQVAIDTSGDGQLSTTSTTTKFHTLTLFLTSTTTHKNLTISNGTTPSSNNTYVGPVLDLEPSSTVKHVNWIWPACFVGSGGDKAPRGDYNVSVHQSFRWEGTDYYTVFELPISVTNAIDESEERVDCGVLENDLG
;
A
#
# COMPACT_ATOMS: atom_id res chain seq x y z
N MET A 1 -14.45 3.18 -10.83
CA MET A 1 -14.43 3.96 -9.57
C MET A 1 -14.17 5.42 -9.92
N ASN A 2 -14.71 6.37 -9.16
CA ASN A 2 -14.38 7.78 -9.32
C ASN A 2 -13.44 8.16 -8.17
N PHE A 3 -12.26 8.68 -8.49
CA PHE A 3 -11.28 9.12 -7.49
C PHE A 3 -11.49 10.60 -7.19
N THR A 4 -11.44 10.97 -5.91
CA THR A 4 -11.34 12.37 -5.52
C THR A 4 -9.88 12.75 -5.52
N ILE A 5 -9.42 13.44 -6.57
CA ILE A 5 -8.04 13.88 -6.70
C ILE A 5 -7.99 15.41 -6.62
N VAL A 6 -7.20 15.94 -5.68
CA VAL A 6 -6.99 17.38 -5.49
C VAL A 6 -5.49 17.63 -5.44
N ASN A 7 -4.98 18.49 -6.33
CA ASN A 7 -3.54 18.82 -6.42
C ASN A 7 -2.60 17.59 -6.52
N GLY A 8 -3.07 16.49 -7.13
CA GLY A 8 -2.32 15.24 -7.25
C GLY A 8 -2.48 14.29 -6.06
N GLN A 9 -3.15 14.69 -4.99
CA GLN A 9 -3.44 13.83 -3.85
C GLN A 9 -4.76 13.09 -4.04
N ILE A 10 -4.78 11.80 -3.70
CA ILE A 10 -5.94 10.93 -3.82
C ILE A 10 -6.57 10.79 -2.44
N TYR A 11 -7.78 11.31 -2.29
CA TYR A 11 -8.54 11.23 -1.04
C TYR A 11 -9.22 9.87 -0.97
N THR A 12 -8.86 9.10 0.05
CA THR A 12 -9.53 7.84 0.36
C THR A 12 -10.84 8.10 1.12
N PRO A 13 -11.76 7.12 1.24
CA PRO A 13 -12.93 7.24 2.12
C PRO A 13 -12.59 7.27 3.62
N GLY A 14 -11.32 7.07 4.00
CA GLY A 14 -10.85 7.13 5.38
C GLY A 14 -10.06 8.40 5.69
N LEU A 15 -9.13 8.31 6.64
CA LEU A 15 -8.28 9.45 7.02
C LEU A 15 -7.03 9.60 6.15
N ALA A 16 -6.60 8.52 5.50
CA ALA A 16 -5.37 8.53 4.70
C ALA A 16 -5.58 9.27 3.37
N ILE A 17 -4.55 9.99 2.95
CA ILE A 17 -4.45 10.60 1.63
C ILE A 17 -3.25 9.97 0.92
N ILE A 18 -3.42 9.51 -0.32
CA ILE A 18 -2.33 8.90 -1.09
C ILE A 18 -1.72 9.97 -1.99
N ASP A 19 -0.45 10.27 -1.78
CA ASP A 19 0.33 11.20 -2.60
C ASP A 19 0.90 10.51 -3.85
N ALA A 20 1.25 9.22 -3.73
CA ALA A 20 1.74 8.39 -4.83
C ALA A 20 1.50 6.89 -4.56
N PRO A 21 1.33 6.05 -5.60
CA PRO A 21 1.32 6.41 -7.03
C PRO A 21 -0.03 6.99 -7.48
N GLN A 22 -0.10 7.53 -8.70
CA GLN A 22 -1.38 7.88 -9.32
C GLN A 22 -2.13 6.64 -9.79
N PRO A 23 -3.47 6.68 -9.93
CA PRO A 23 -4.23 5.55 -10.46
C PRO A 23 -3.72 5.14 -11.85
N TYR A 24 -3.66 3.84 -12.09
CA TYR A 24 -3.21 3.21 -13.34
C TYR A 24 -1.73 3.45 -13.69
N THR A 25 -0.91 3.90 -12.73
CA THR A 25 0.53 4.08 -12.97
C THR A 25 1.18 2.74 -13.33
N PRO A 26 1.98 2.66 -14.42
CA PRO A 26 2.81 1.51 -14.70
C PRO A 26 4.01 1.48 -13.74
N LEU A 27 4.17 0.39 -13.01
CA LEU A 27 5.16 0.24 -11.94
C LEU A 27 6.08 -0.96 -12.19
N GLY A 28 7.25 -0.89 -11.55
CA GLY A 28 8.36 -1.85 -11.62
C GLY A 28 9.54 -1.32 -10.80
N GLY A 29 10.76 -1.66 -11.17
CA GLY A 29 11.97 -1.28 -10.45
C GLY A 29 12.25 -2.16 -9.22
N ASP A 30 12.91 -1.59 -8.22
CA ASP A 30 13.28 -2.33 -7.01
C ASP A 30 12.09 -2.49 -6.05
N THR A 31 11.35 -1.41 -5.85
CA THR A 31 10.25 -1.33 -4.88
C THR A 31 8.97 -0.77 -5.49
N LEU A 32 7.84 -1.22 -4.95
CA LEU A 32 6.58 -0.49 -4.97
C LEU A 32 6.66 0.62 -3.91
N GLN A 33 6.65 1.87 -4.36
CA GLN A 33 6.63 3.03 -3.46
C GLN A 33 5.20 3.55 -3.32
N VAL A 34 4.71 3.61 -2.09
CA VAL A 34 3.43 4.25 -1.76
C VAL A 34 3.70 5.35 -0.74
N ALA A 35 3.35 6.58 -1.09
CA ALA A 35 3.47 7.74 -0.21
C ALA A 35 2.08 8.09 0.34
N ILE A 36 1.94 8.12 1.66
CA ILE A 36 0.66 8.30 2.34
C ILE A 36 0.76 9.42 3.37
N ASP A 37 -0.02 10.47 3.21
CA ASP A 37 -0.21 11.49 4.22
C ASP A 37 -1.24 11.02 5.27
N THR A 38 -0.80 10.99 6.53
CA THR A 38 -1.59 10.60 7.70
C THR A 38 -2.02 11.82 8.55
N SER A 39 -1.87 13.03 8.04
CA SER A 39 -2.29 14.28 8.70
C SER A 39 -3.62 14.83 8.20
N GLY A 40 -4.26 14.18 7.22
CA GLY A 40 -5.49 14.69 6.60
C GLY A 40 -5.29 16.10 6.06
N ASP A 41 -4.21 16.31 5.30
CA ASP A 41 -3.80 17.61 4.76
C ASP A 41 -3.60 18.66 5.87
N GLY A 42 -2.91 18.25 6.94
CA GLY A 42 -2.62 19.07 8.12
C GLY A 42 -3.80 19.32 9.07
N GLN A 43 -4.99 18.77 8.81
CA GLN A 43 -6.17 19.01 9.63
C GLN A 43 -6.31 18.04 10.82
N LEU A 44 -5.56 16.93 10.82
CA LEU A 44 -5.55 15.97 11.92
C LEU A 44 -4.55 16.39 13.00
N SER A 45 -5.08 16.67 14.18
CA SER A 45 -4.26 16.85 15.38
C SER A 45 -3.68 15.50 15.85
N THR A 46 -2.37 15.47 16.08
CA THR A 46 -1.66 14.30 16.63
C THR A 46 -2.08 13.95 18.06
N THR A 47 -2.76 14.86 18.75
CA THR A 47 -3.25 14.67 20.14
C THR A 47 -4.75 14.38 20.20
N SER A 48 -5.42 14.30 19.06
CA SER A 48 -6.87 14.07 19.02
C SER A 48 -7.23 12.67 19.56
N THR A 49 -8.20 12.64 20.47
CA THR A 49 -8.77 11.39 21.00
C THR A 49 -10.04 10.98 20.26
N THR A 50 -10.65 11.90 19.51
CA THR A 50 -11.91 11.73 18.78
C THR A 50 -11.70 11.48 17.29
N THR A 51 -10.54 11.86 16.73
CA THR A 51 -10.21 11.58 15.33
C THR A 51 -8.77 11.11 15.23
N LYS A 52 -8.56 9.83 14.92
CA LYS A 52 -7.21 9.23 14.85
C LYS A 52 -7.23 7.94 14.06
N PHE A 53 -6.07 7.55 13.52
CA PHE A 53 -5.88 6.18 13.03
C PHE A 53 -5.80 5.20 14.20
N HIS A 54 -6.35 4.00 13.99
CA HIS A 54 -6.04 2.82 14.79
C HIS A 54 -5.06 1.92 14.03
N THR A 55 -5.33 1.66 12.75
CA THR A 55 -4.47 0.86 11.87
C THR A 55 -4.52 1.38 10.43
N LEU A 56 -3.42 1.16 9.71
CA LEU A 56 -3.29 1.38 8.28
C LEU A 56 -2.47 0.23 7.71
N THR A 57 -3.11 -0.63 6.90
CA THR A 57 -2.49 -1.82 6.30
C THR A 57 -2.70 -1.82 4.79
N LEU A 58 -1.77 -2.46 4.08
CA LEU A 58 -1.66 -2.42 2.64
C LEU A 58 -1.50 -3.82 2.08
N PHE A 59 -2.24 -4.11 1.03
CA PHE A 59 -2.14 -5.37 0.29
C PHE A 59 -2.05 -5.10 -1.21
N LEU A 60 -1.38 -5.98 -1.93
CA LEU A 60 -1.38 -6.00 -3.38
C LEU A 60 -2.33 -7.10 -3.85
N THR A 61 -3.46 -6.71 -4.46
CA THR A 61 -4.51 -7.66 -4.86
C THR A 61 -4.75 -7.63 -6.37
N SER A 62 -5.03 -8.78 -6.97
CA SER A 62 -5.49 -8.88 -8.36
C SER A 62 -6.48 -10.03 -8.51
N THR A 63 -7.64 -9.71 -9.08
CA THR A 63 -8.66 -10.71 -9.43
C THR A 63 -8.29 -11.49 -10.69
N THR A 64 -7.44 -10.93 -11.56
CA THR A 64 -7.00 -11.55 -12.81
C THR A 64 -5.92 -12.59 -12.57
N THR A 65 -4.95 -12.29 -11.70
CA THR A 65 -3.83 -13.20 -11.41
C THR A 65 -4.04 -14.01 -10.14
N HIS A 66 -5.17 -13.77 -9.45
CA HIS A 66 -5.55 -14.38 -8.18
C HIS A 66 -4.51 -14.18 -7.06
N LYS A 67 -3.75 -13.09 -7.14
CA LYS A 67 -2.74 -12.72 -6.15
C LYS A 67 -3.32 -11.84 -5.05
N ASN A 68 -2.93 -12.12 -3.82
CA ASN A 68 -3.24 -11.33 -2.63
C ASN A 68 -2.00 -11.33 -1.73
N LEU A 69 -1.15 -10.32 -1.89
CA LEU A 69 0.14 -10.25 -1.23
C LEU A 69 0.16 -9.17 -0.14
N THR A 70 0.78 -9.46 0.99
CA THR A 70 0.97 -8.50 2.07
C THR A 70 2.07 -7.49 1.73
N ILE A 71 1.69 -6.21 1.64
CA ILE A 71 2.64 -5.07 1.59
C ILE A 71 3.01 -4.64 3.01
N SER A 72 2.01 -4.45 3.87
CA SER A 72 2.17 -4.14 5.30
C SER A 72 0.91 -4.57 6.05
N ASN A 73 1.06 -5.30 7.16
CA ASN A 73 -0.05 -5.84 7.96
C ASN A 73 -0.15 -5.23 9.37
N GLY A 74 0.64 -4.19 9.66
CA GLY A 74 0.65 -3.55 10.98
C GLY A 74 1.46 -4.28 12.05
N THR A 75 2.25 -5.29 11.68
CA THR A 75 3.21 -5.95 12.59
C THR A 75 4.66 -5.72 12.13
N THR A 76 5.63 -5.93 13.02
CA THR A 76 7.05 -5.91 12.64
C THR A 76 7.42 -7.23 11.95
N PRO A 77 7.98 -7.21 10.73
CA PRO A 77 8.38 -8.42 10.04
C PRO A 77 9.51 -9.13 10.80
N SER A 78 9.48 -10.47 10.80
CA SER A 78 10.54 -11.29 11.41
C SER A 78 11.83 -11.33 10.58
N SER A 79 11.76 -10.90 9.32
CA SER A 79 12.87 -10.74 8.38
C SER A 79 12.70 -9.42 7.63
N ASN A 80 13.77 -8.64 7.49
CA ASN A 80 13.70 -7.25 7.00
C ASN A 80 13.10 -7.10 5.59
N ASN A 81 13.08 -8.16 4.78
CA ASN A 81 12.75 -8.07 3.35
C ASN A 81 11.40 -8.72 2.98
N THR A 82 10.60 -9.18 3.96
CA THR A 82 9.32 -9.83 3.65
C THR A 82 8.24 -8.79 3.35
N TYR A 83 7.89 -7.96 4.34
CA TYR A 83 6.88 -6.92 4.19
C TYR A 83 7.28 -5.68 4.99
N VAL A 84 6.63 -4.55 4.71
CA VAL A 84 6.92 -3.30 5.41
C VAL A 84 6.24 -3.31 6.77
N GLY A 85 6.98 -2.92 7.81
CA GLY A 85 6.46 -2.78 9.18
C GLY A 85 5.25 -1.83 9.30
N PRO A 86 4.76 -1.57 10.50
CA PRO A 86 3.54 -0.79 10.69
C PRO A 86 3.64 0.60 10.03
N VAL A 87 2.73 0.90 9.10
CA VAL A 87 2.80 2.12 8.27
C VAL A 87 2.80 3.40 9.11
N LEU A 88 2.03 3.42 10.20
CA LEU A 88 1.92 4.59 11.08
C LEU A 88 3.20 4.88 11.87
N ASP A 89 4.07 3.87 12.04
CA ASP A 89 5.33 3.98 12.77
C ASP A 89 6.51 4.34 11.84
N LEU A 90 6.31 4.31 10.52
CA LEU A 90 7.31 4.76 9.55
C LEU A 90 7.56 6.25 9.76
N GLU A 91 8.82 6.66 9.64
CA GLU A 91 9.22 8.08 9.63
C GLU A 91 8.51 8.90 10.73
N PRO A 92 8.79 8.64 12.03
CA PRO A 92 8.01 9.18 13.14
C PRO A 92 7.99 10.71 13.23
N SER A 93 8.94 11.39 12.57
CA SER A 93 9.00 12.85 12.46
C SER A 93 8.26 13.42 11.24
N SER A 94 7.60 12.60 10.44
CA SER A 94 6.92 12.96 9.19
C SER A 94 5.43 12.59 9.26
N THR A 95 4.59 13.41 8.65
CA THR A 95 3.18 13.08 8.41
C THR A 95 2.97 12.29 7.13
N VAL A 96 3.93 12.35 6.21
CA VAL A 96 3.98 11.51 5.01
C VAL A 96 4.77 10.26 5.34
N LYS A 97 4.19 9.10 5.03
CA LYS A 97 4.75 7.77 5.26
C LYS A 97 5.15 7.16 3.92
N HIS A 98 6.43 6.88 3.75
CA HIS A 98 6.96 6.21 2.57
C HIS A 98 7.04 4.70 2.78
N VAL A 99 6.08 3.99 2.21
CA VAL A 99 6.08 2.52 2.15
C VAL A 99 6.91 2.10 0.94
N ASN A 100 8.10 1.56 1.20
CA ASN A 100 9.00 1.03 0.18
C ASN A 100 8.98 -0.50 0.24
N TRP A 101 8.08 -1.13 -0.50
CA TRP A 101 7.92 -2.59 -0.50
C TRP A 101 8.68 -3.21 -1.66
N ILE A 102 9.61 -4.13 -1.37
CA ILE A 102 10.41 -4.81 -2.39
C ILE A 102 9.51 -5.73 -3.21
N TRP A 103 9.53 -5.61 -4.55
CA TRP A 103 8.78 -6.53 -5.39
C TRP A 103 9.27 -7.97 -5.18
N PRO A 104 8.37 -8.94 -4.91
CA PRO A 104 8.78 -10.32 -4.71
C PRO A 104 9.18 -10.99 -6.02
N ALA A 105 9.94 -12.09 -5.91
CA ALA A 105 10.65 -12.72 -7.03
C ALA A 105 9.74 -13.16 -8.19
N CYS A 106 8.47 -13.49 -7.91
CA CYS A 106 7.55 -13.90 -8.98
C CYS A 106 7.17 -12.78 -9.95
N PHE A 107 7.46 -11.50 -9.63
CA PHE A 107 7.25 -10.38 -10.56
C PHE A 107 8.47 -10.02 -11.42
N VAL A 108 9.60 -10.73 -11.26
CA VAL A 108 10.81 -10.51 -12.06
C VAL A 108 10.50 -10.66 -13.55
N GLY A 109 11.04 -9.74 -14.35
CA GLY A 109 10.86 -9.66 -15.79
C GLY A 109 10.35 -8.30 -16.25
N SER A 110 9.89 -8.24 -17.49
CA SER A 110 9.43 -7.01 -18.15
C SER A 110 8.15 -7.30 -18.94
N GLY A 111 7.30 -6.28 -19.14
CA GLY A 111 6.03 -6.42 -19.85
C GLY A 111 4.87 -6.84 -18.94
N GLY A 112 3.63 -6.67 -19.40
CA GLY A 112 2.41 -7.04 -18.65
C GLY A 112 1.86 -8.42 -18.98
N ASP A 113 2.47 -9.12 -19.94
CA ASP A 113 2.02 -10.37 -20.54
C ASP A 113 2.54 -11.63 -19.83
N LYS A 114 3.52 -11.48 -18.92
CA LYS A 114 4.04 -12.58 -18.12
C LYS A 114 3.30 -12.68 -16.78
N ALA A 115 2.53 -13.75 -16.57
CA ALA A 115 1.92 -13.98 -15.25
C ALA A 115 3.00 -14.07 -14.14
N PRO A 116 2.76 -13.49 -12.95
CA PRO A 116 1.53 -12.85 -12.51
C PRO A 116 1.53 -11.32 -12.76
N ARG A 117 2.27 -10.76 -13.71
CA ARG A 117 2.24 -9.31 -14.03
C ARG A 117 0.92 -8.89 -14.66
N GLY A 118 0.65 -7.58 -14.70
CA GLY A 118 -0.59 -7.00 -15.21
C GLY A 118 -1.27 -6.08 -14.21
N ASP A 119 -2.60 -6.10 -14.17
CA ASP A 119 -3.39 -5.15 -13.38
C ASP A 119 -3.58 -5.63 -11.94
N TYR A 120 -3.34 -4.69 -11.02
CA TYR A 120 -3.41 -4.88 -9.58
C TYR A 120 -4.06 -3.69 -8.91
N ASN A 121 -4.49 -3.86 -7.67
CA ASN A 121 -4.79 -2.77 -6.78
C ASN A 121 -3.81 -2.77 -5.59
N VAL A 122 -3.37 -1.60 -5.19
CA VAL A 122 -2.92 -1.36 -3.82
C VAL A 122 -4.18 -1.18 -2.98
N SER A 123 -4.54 -2.22 -2.23
CA SER A 123 -5.70 -2.22 -1.34
C SER A 123 -5.30 -1.61 0.00
N VAL A 124 -5.91 -0.47 0.32
CA VAL A 124 -5.63 0.33 1.51
C VAL A 124 -6.72 0.11 2.53
N HIS A 125 -6.39 -0.64 3.58
CA HIS A 125 -7.27 -0.97 4.68
C HIS A 125 -7.00 -0.03 5.85
N GLN A 126 -8.03 0.63 6.35
CA GLN A 126 -7.91 1.64 7.39
C GLN A 126 -8.94 1.39 8.48
N SER A 127 -8.48 1.25 9.72
CA SER A 127 -9.34 1.41 10.89
C SER A 127 -9.01 2.74 11.55
N PHE A 128 -10.03 3.54 11.82
CA PHE A 128 -9.84 4.88 12.37
C PHE A 128 -11.06 5.30 13.18
N ARG A 129 -10.87 6.34 13.98
CA ARG A 129 -11.94 7.07 14.64
C ARG A 129 -12.15 8.39 13.92
N TRP A 130 -13.41 8.78 13.75
CA TRP A 130 -13.81 10.10 13.27
C TRP A 130 -14.92 10.64 14.16
N GLU A 131 -14.69 11.81 14.77
CA GLU A 131 -15.62 12.48 15.68
C GLU A 131 -16.20 11.57 16.78
N GLY A 132 -15.36 10.68 17.31
CA GLY A 132 -15.74 9.75 18.39
C GLY A 132 -16.30 8.40 17.92
N THR A 133 -16.57 8.22 16.62
CA THR A 133 -17.11 6.97 16.06
C THR A 133 -16.01 6.18 15.34
N ASP A 134 -15.96 4.87 15.57
CA ASP A 134 -14.98 3.99 14.95
C ASP A 134 -15.47 3.47 13.58
N TYR A 135 -14.59 3.51 12.59
CA TYR A 135 -14.86 3.13 11.20
C TYR A 135 -13.80 2.17 10.67
N TYR A 136 -14.18 1.46 9.61
CA TYR A 136 -13.28 0.67 8.80
C TYR A 136 -13.58 0.89 7.32
N THR A 137 -12.54 1.11 6.52
CA THR A 137 -12.67 1.31 5.08
C THR A 137 -11.62 0.49 4.33
N VAL A 138 -11.97 0.11 3.11
CA VAL A 138 -11.06 -0.47 2.12
C VAL A 138 -11.12 0.41 0.88
N PHE A 139 -9.96 0.84 0.40
CA PHE A 139 -9.82 1.63 -0.81
C PHE A 139 -8.89 0.93 -1.79
N GLU A 140 -9.36 0.74 -3.01
CA GLU A 140 -8.62 0.04 -4.06
C GLU A 140 -8.00 1.06 -5.03
N LEU A 141 -6.67 1.19 -4.98
CA LEU A 141 -5.92 2.03 -5.91
C LEU A 141 -5.38 1.18 -7.07
N PRO A 142 -5.94 1.27 -8.29
CA PRO A 142 -5.47 0.50 -9.43
C PRO A 142 -4.07 0.94 -9.85
N ILE A 143 -3.22 -0.02 -10.16
CA ILE A 143 -1.87 0.13 -10.71
C ILE A 143 -1.64 -0.96 -11.76
N SER A 144 -0.57 -0.84 -12.55
CA SER A 144 -0.21 -1.85 -13.53
C SER A 144 1.25 -2.27 -13.37
N VAL A 145 1.51 -3.55 -13.07
CA VAL A 145 2.86 -4.09 -12.93
C VAL A 145 3.35 -4.47 -14.33
N THR A 146 4.03 -3.54 -15.00
CA THR A 146 4.42 -3.66 -16.42
C THR A 146 5.85 -3.24 -16.72
N ASN A 147 6.41 -2.31 -15.94
CA ASN A 147 7.82 -1.90 -16.08
C ASN A 147 8.76 -3.03 -15.64
N ALA A 148 10.03 -2.98 -16.05
CA ALA A 148 11.01 -4.01 -15.71
C ALA A 148 11.22 -4.14 -14.18
N ILE A 149 11.36 -5.36 -13.70
CA ILE A 149 11.78 -5.72 -12.33
C ILE A 149 12.91 -6.72 -12.50
N ASP A 150 14.12 -6.33 -12.12
CA ASP A 150 15.32 -7.17 -12.30
C ASP A 150 15.47 -8.20 -11.17
N GLU A 151 16.21 -9.28 -11.44
CA GLU A 151 16.57 -10.26 -10.42
C GLU A 151 17.37 -9.62 -9.28
N SER A 152 17.10 -10.03 -8.03
CA SER A 152 17.86 -9.62 -6.85
C SER A 152 17.71 -10.64 -5.73
N GLU A 153 18.79 -10.87 -4.98
CA GLU A 153 18.81 -11.76 -3.81
C GLU A 153 17.94 -11.25 -2.66
N GLU A 154 17.57 -9.97 -2.66
CA GLU A 154 16.71 -9.36 -1.65
C GLU A 154 15.23 -9.68 -1.84
N ARG A 155 14.83 -10.15 -3.03
CA ARG A 155 13.43 -10.44 -3.38
C ARG A 155 13.02 -11.79 -2.83
N VAL A 156 12.06 -11.79 -1.92
CA VAL A 156 11.50 -13.02 -1.35
C VAL A 156 10.58 -13.74 -2.33
N ASP A 157 10.36 -15.03 -2.09
CA ASP A 157 9.34 -15.80 -2.79
C ASP A 157 7.93 -15.25 -2.49
N CYS A 158 7.07 -15.23 -3.49
CA CYS A 158 5.71 -14.69 -3.34
C CYS A 158 4.86 -15.47 -2.33
N GLY A 159 5.10 -16.78 -2.16
CA GLY A 159 4.40 -17.59 -1.17
C GLY A 159 4.65 -17.17 0.28
N VAL A 160 5.74 -16.42 0.55
CA VAL A 160 6.00 -15.85 1.89
C VAL A 160 5.07 -14.66 2.18
N LEU A 161 4.52 -14.02 1.14
CA LEU A 161 3.69 -12.81 1.24
C LEU A 161 2.22 -13.08 0.93
N GLU A 162 1.93 -14.21 0.28
CA GLU A 162 0.59 -14.60 -0.10
C GLU A 162 -0.28 -14.80 1.13
N ASN A 163 -1.44 -14.16 1.13
CA ASN A 163 -2.50 -14.42 2.07
C ASN A 163 -3.33 -15.56 1.50
N ASP A 164 -3.24 -16.75 2.11
CA ASP A 164 -4.10 -17.87 1.74
C ASP A 164 -5.58 -17.46 1.89
N LEU A 165 -6.29 -17.47 0.77
CA LEU A 165 -7.74 -17.56 0.79
C LEU A 165 -8.03 -19.03 1.11
N GLY A 166 -8.19 -19.32 2.41
CA GLY A 166 -8.42 -20.69 2.91
C GLY A 166 -9.56 -21.44 2.25
#